data_AF-A0A6A3JJL9-F1
#
_entry.id   AF-A0A6A3JJL9-F1
#
_cell.length_a   1.000
_cell.length_b   1.000
_cell.length_c   1.000
_cell.angle_alpha   90.00
_cell.angle_beta   90.00
_cell.angle_gamma   90.00
#
_symmetry.space_group_name_H-M   'P 1'
#
loop_
_entity.id
_entity.type
_entity.pdbx_description
1 polymer ?
#
loop_
_entity_poly.entity_id
_entity_poly.type
_entity_poly.pdbx_seq_one_letter_code
_entity_poly.pdbx_strand_id
1 'polypeptide(L)'
;MVLLQLVCVLLREGSMFLVEIDDNQRVLALKDSIKKQKPDTITVEADQLQLFLAKGEDGNWLGDDTDLVRQLMRGEVPQGIQALTDGGEEIMPSKTIIHWLQKKNLPLPSCDQIHVLVYMPPKRRRLENVNKLADIPQINIQGVSYVTLPGELVAKCGLTPGGDLMLYCRPQVHKLWRFLRDDVIVKGIRGWILGPPGTGKSASLLSFAASLDPQEWNVVWIHLDEKGDLCVSMGSKQHWMVDDRSTFELPRVSSEKLFVCLDGYRKCDAHTALLRRFLVRFITEKDRLVLCSPMSARGKRDVESNTIARIEPFFMYSWTLDEYIEAVSDQTFYDKVAVMLDATYDWDVNGDGDDDDDEYTKTLSQEEQKLRLLHLKFYYAGGSCRFMWIV
;
A
#
# COMPACT_ATOMS: atom_id res chain seq x y z
N MET A 1 17.49 -47.76 3.28
CA MET A 1 17.32 -47.30 1.90
C MET A 1 16.04 -47.90 1.41
N VAL A 2 14.97 -47.17 1.65
CA VAL A 2 13.62 -47.46 1.18
C VAL A 2 13.30 -46.36 0.18
N LEU A 3 12.94 -46.75 -1.05
CA LEU A 3 12.45 -45.80 -2.03
C LEU A 3 11.03 -45.40 -1.66
N LEU A 4 10.80 -44.10 -1.46
CA LEU A 4 9.51 -43.53 -1.12
C LEU A 4 8.90 -42.84 -2.32
N GLN A 5 7.59 -42.97 -2.49
CA GLN A 5 6.78 -42.16 -3.38
C GLN A 5 6.01 -41.14 -2.54
N LEU A 6 6.35 -39.86 -2.70
CA LEU A 6 5.73 -38.76 -1.98
C LEU A 6 4.76 -38.01 -2.88
N VAL A 7 3.50 -37.94 -2.47
CA VAL A 7 2.52 -37.02 -3.05
C VAL A 7 2.78 -35.62 -2.50
N CYS A 8 3.13 -34.72 -3.42
CA CYS A 8 3.41 -33.32 -3.15
C CYS A 8 2.27 -32.44 -3.68
N VAL A 9 1.91 -31.40 -2.94
CA VAL A 9 0.93 -30.39 -3.36
C VAL A 9 1.58 -29.02 -3.39
N LEU A 10 1.54 -28.37 -4.54
CA LEU A 10 1.96 -26.99 -4.71
C LEU A 10 0.85 -26.05 -4.23
N LEU A 11 1.10 -25.37 -3.11
CA LEU A 11 0.13 -24.44 -2.52
C LEU A 11 -0.15 -23.28 -3.48
N ARG A 12 -1.40 -22.79 -3.48
CA ARG A 12 -1.92 -21.67 -4.31
C ARG A 12 -2.07 -21.97 -5.80
N GLU A 13 -1.39 -22.98 -6.32
CA GLU A 13 -1.61 -23.50 -7.68
C GLU A 13 -2.64 -24.64 -7.69
N GLY A 14 -2.74 -25.41 -6.60
CA GLY A 14 -3.57 -26.61 -6.54
C GLY A 14 -3.06 -27.75 -7.40
N SER A 15 -1.75 -27.76 -7.69
CA SER A 15 -1.12 -28.81 -8.48
C SER A 15 -0.59 -29.93 -7.58
N MET A 16 -1.09 -31.15 -7.79
CA MET A 16 -0.62 -32.37 -7.14
C MET A 16 0.30 -33.14 -8.08
N PHE A 17 1.40 -33.70 -7.55
CA PHE A 17 2.35 -34.51 -8.32
C PHE A 17 3.14 -35.47 -7.42
N LEU A 18 3.68 -36.52 -8.02
CA LEU A 18 4.49 -37.53 -7.34
C LEU A 18 5.98 -37.19 -7.43
N VAL A 19 6.71 -37.48 -6.37
CA VAL A 19 8.17 -37.40 -6.31
C VAL A 19 8.72 -38.69 -5.71
N GLU A 20 9.66 -39.31 -6.40
CA GLU A 20 10.40 -40.48 -5.89
C GLU A 20 11.68 -40.04 -5.20
N ILE A 21 11.92 -40.53 -3.98
CA ILE A 21 13.12 -40.22 -3.22
C ILE A 21 13.48 -41.34 -2.25
N ASP A 22 14.77 -41.59 -2.04
CA ASP A 22 15.23 -42.53 -1.01
C ASP A 22 15.12 -41.89 0.38
N ASP A 23 14.64 -42.66 1.36
CA ASP A 23 14.41 -42.23 2.73
C ASP A 23 15.67 -41.67 3.44
N ASN A 24 16.86 -42.11 3.04
CA ASN A 24 18.14 -41.65 3.58
C ASN A 24 18.67 -40.39 2.86
N GLN A 25 18.03 -39.94 1.77
CA GLN A 25 18.38 -38.67 1.15
C GLN A 25 17.96 -37.49 2.02
N ARG A 26 18.65 -36.36 1.80
CA ARG A 26 18.37 -35.10 2.49
C ARG A 26 17.17 -34.41 1.88
N VAL A 27 16.47 -33.63 2.70
CA VAL A 27 15.38 -32.74 2.25
C VAL A 27 15.86 -31.77 1.16
N LEU A 28 17.15 -31.40 1.13
CA LEU A 28 17.70 -30.62 0.02
C LEU A 28 17.54 -31.32 -1.35
N ALA A 29 17.79 -32.62 -1.42
CA ALA A 29 17.60 -33.39 -2.64
C ALA A 29 16.11 -33.53 -3.01
N LEU A 30 15.22 -33.57 -2.01
CA LEU A 30 13.77 -33.50 -2.24
C LEU A 30 13.36 -32.18 -2.90
N LYS A 31 13.90 -31.05 -2.44
CA LYS A 31 13.64 -29.73 -3.06
C LYS A 31 14.07 -29.72 -4.53
N ASP A 32 15.24 -30.30 -4.85
CA ASP A 32 15.72 -30.41 -6.23
C ASP A 32 14.80 -31.29 -7.10
N SER A 33 14.36 -32.44 -6.58
CA SER A 33 13.45 -33.35 -7.30
C SER A 33 12.09 -32.71 -7.55
N ILE A 34 11.55 -31.96 -6.58
CA ILE A 34 10.31 -31.21 -6.73
C ILE A 34 10.42 -30.17 -7.86
N LYS A 35 11.49 -29.37 -7.88
CA LYS A 35 11.73 -28.38 -8.95
C LYS A 35 11.81 -29.06 -10.32
N LYS A 36 12.51 -30.18 -10.43
CA LYS A 36 12.62 -30.96 -11.68
C LYS A 36 11.27 -31.48 -12.19
N GLN A 37 10.34 -31.80 -11.30
CA GLN A 37 9.02 -32.32 -11.68
C GLN A 37 8.09 -31.25 -12.26
N LYS A 38 8.28 -29.98 -11.88
CA LYS A 38 7.45 -28.85 -12.30
C LYS A 38 8.30 -27.64 -12.69
N PRO A 39 9.16 -27.74 -13.72
CA PRO A 39 10.12 -26.68 -14.07
C PRO A 39 9.42 -25.39 -14.55
N ASP A 40 8.31 -25.52 -15.29
CA ASP A 40 7.58 -24.37 -15.83
C ASP A 40 6.78 -23.62 -14.75
N THR A 41 6.33 -24.33 -13.72
CA THR A 41 5.54 -23.76 -12.61
C THR A 41 6.45 -23.25 -11.48
N ILE A 42 7.50 -24.00 -11.15
CA ILE A 42 8.45 -23.67 -10.07
C ILE A 42 9.60 -22.84 -10.64
N THR A 43 9.36 -21.53 -10.75
CA THR A 43 10.30 -20.58 -11.34
C THR A 43 11.37 -20.03 -10.38
N VAL A 44 11.41 -20.53 -9.15
CA VAL A 44 12.38 -20.15 -8.09
C VAL A 44 13.52 -21.18 -8.00
N GLU A 45 14.60 -20.84 -7.30
CA GLU A 45 15.63 -21.82 -6.96
C GLU A 45 15.11 -22.86 -5.97
N ALA A 46 15.60 -24.10 -6.07
CA ALA A 46 15.07 -25.21 -5.28
C ALA A 46 15.26 -24.96 -3.77
N ASP A 47 16.35 -24.32 -3.38
CA ASP A 47 16.66 -23.92 -2.01
C ASP A 47 15.64 -22.92 -1.42
N GLN A 48 14.96 -22.14 -2.28
CA GLN A 48 13.94 -21.17 -1.89
C GLN A 48 12.58 -21.81 -1.59
N LEU A 49 12.34 -23.06 -2.00
CA LEU A 49 11.10 -23.76 -1.66
C LEU A 49 11.01 -23.98 -0.15
N GLN A 50 9.85 -23.72 0.46
CA GLN A 50 9.59 -24.13 1.83
C GLN A 50 8.72 -25.38 1.82
N LEU A 51 9.14 -26.41 2.54
CA LEU A 51 8.45 -27.69 2.58
C LEU A 51 7.88 -27.92 3.98
N PHE A 52 6.64 -28.39 4.03
CA PHE A 52 5.96 -28.76 5.27
C PHE A 52 5.41 -30.18 5.14
N LEU A 53 5.42 -30.93 6.24
CA LEU A 53 4.78 -32.24 6.28
C LEU A 53 3.26 -32.04 6.36
N ALA A 54 2.52 -32.72 5.49
CA ALA A 54 1.06 -32.70 5.49
C ALA A 54 0.51 -33.63 6.59
N LYS A 55 0.82 -33.29 7.84
CA LYS A 55 0.36 -34.03 9.03
C LYS A 55 -1.02 -33.53 9.45
N GLY A 56 -1.99 -34.43 9.49
CA GLY A 56 -3.32 -34.20 10.04
C GLY A 56 -3.31 -34.05 11.56
N GLU A 57 -4.42 -33.53 12.10
CA GLU A 57 -4.61 -33.36 13.55
C GLU A 57 -4.61 -34.70 14.30
N ASP A 58 -5.00 -35.78 13.63
CA ASP A 58 -5.01 -37.16 14.12
C ASP A 58 -3.61 -37.78 14.25
N GLY A 59 -2.58 -37.08 13.77
CA GLY A 59 -1.21 -37.52 13.81
C GLY A 59 -0.73 -38.27 12.57
N ASN A 60 -1.60 -38.49 11.58
CA ASN A 60 -1.30 -39.23 10.35
C ASN A 60 -1.10 -38.29 9.15
N TRP A 61 -0.86 -38.86 7.97
CA TRP A 61 -0.87 -38.11 6.71
C TRP A 61 -2.27 -37.60 6.37
N LEU A 62 -2.33 -36.47 5.69
CA LEU A 62 -3.57 -35.90 5.21
C LEU A 62 -4.15 -36.76 4.07
N GLY A 63 -5.36 -37.29 4.23
CA GLY A 63 -6.07 -38.02 3.17
C GLY A 63 -6.45 -37.12 1.99
N ASP A 64 -6.35 -37.64 0.77
CA ASP A 64 -6.61 -36.89 -0.47
C ASP A 64 -8.11 -36.60 -0.73
N ASP A 65 -9.00 -37.29 -0.03
CA ASP A 65 -10.45 -37.18 -0.13
C ASP A 65 -11.06 -36.09 0.78
N THR A 66 -10.23 -35.46 1.61
CA THR A 66 -10.65 -34.46 2.60
C THR A 66 -11.08 -33.14 1.95
N ASP A 67 -12.01 -32.43 2.58
CA ASP A 67 -12.45 -31.10 2.10
C ASP A 67 -11.31 -30.08 2.08
N LEU A 68 -10.32 -30.21 2.97
CA LEU A 68 -9.10 -29.41 2.97
C LEU A 68 -8.33 -29.59 1.66
N VAL A 69 -8.19 -30.82 1.18
CA VAL A 69 -7.48 -31.12 -0.07
C VAL A 69 -8.26 -30.63 -1.27
N ARG A 70 -9.58 -30.76 -1.27
CA ARG A 70 -10.43 -30.18 -2.33
C ARG A 70 -10.27 -28.67 -2.44
N GLN A 71 -10.13 -27.97 -1.32
CA GLN A 71 -9.83 -26.53 -1.29
C GLN A 71 -8.43 -26.24 -1.84
N LEU A 72 -7.41 -27.01 -1.40
CA LEU A 72 -6.05 -26.90 -1.94
C LEU A 72 -6.00 -27.07 -3.47
N MET A 73 -6.72 -28.06 -4.01
CA MET A 73 -6.78 -28.33 -5.45
C MET A 73 -7.49 -27.21 -6.25
N ARG A 74 -8.28 -26.35 -5.60
CA ARG A 74 -8.86 -25.14 -6.20
C ARG A 74 -7.92 -23.93 -6.12
N GLY A 75 -6.72 -24.09 -5.57
CA GLY A 75 -5.76 -23.02 -5.32
C GLY A 75 -6.07 -22.19 -4.07
N GLU A 76 -7.05 -22.61 -3.27
CA GLU A 76 -7.35 -21.98 -1.98
C GLU A 76 -6.39 -22.51 -0.91
N VAL A 77 -6.04 -21.67 0.09
CA VAL A 77 -5.23 -22.13 1.24
C VAL A 77 -6.15 -22.09 2.47
N PRO A 78 -6.60 -23.25 2.96
CA PRO A 78 -7.48 -23.32 4.13
C PRO A 78 -6.79 -22.76 5.38
N GLN A 79 -7.56 -22.21 6.31
CA GLN A 79 -7.04 -21.60 7.55
C GLN A 79 -6.13 -22.56 8.35
N GLY A 80 -6.44 -23.86 8.38
CA GLY A 80 -5.61 -24.88 9.03
C GLY A 80 -4.23 -25.06 8.37
N ILE A 81 -4.14 -24.93 7.05
CA ILE A 81 -2.87 -24.96 6.31
C ILE A 81 -2.13 -23.62 6.44
N GLN A 82 -2.87 -22.52 6.51
CA GLN A 82 -2.30 -21.18 6.68
C GLN A 82 -1.58 -21.04 8.03
N ALA A 83 -2.11 -21.64 9.10
CA ALA A 83 -1.43 -21.72 10.39
C ALA A 83 -0.10 -22.51 10.33
N LEU A 84 -0.02 -23.56 9.50
CA LEU A 84 1.21 -24.30 9.24
C LEU A 84 2.24 -23.46 8.46
N THR A 85 1.80 -22.57 7.56
CA THR A 85 2.73 -21.70 6.81
C THR A 85 3.17 -20.45 7.60
N ASP A 86 2.34 -19.93 8.50
CA ASP A 86 2.59 -18.68 9.24
C ASP A 86 3.37 -18.87 10.56
N GLY A 87 3.55 -20.12 11.00
CA GLY A 87 4.34 -20.46 12.19
C GLY A 87 4.62 -21.96 12.40
N GLY A 88 4.34 -22.81 11.41
CA GLY A 88 4.59 -24.24 11.48
C GLY A 88 6.07 -24.59 11.26
N GLU A 89 6.42 -25.81 11.66
CA GLU A 89 7.80 -26.31 11.56
C GLU A 89 8.13 -26.69 10.10
N GLU A 90 8.90 -25.85 9.42
CA GLU A 90 9.51 -26.20 8.12
C GLU A 90 10.45 -27.39 8.27
N ILE A 91 10.40 -28.34 7.33
CA ILE A 91 11.37 -29.44 7.33
C ILE A 91 12.75 -28.95 6.90
N MET A 92 13.71 -29.06 7.83
CA MET A 92 15.07 -28.57 7.66
C MET A 92 15.82 -29.28 6.52
N PRO A 93 16.38 -28.54 5.54
CA PRO A 93 17.09 -29.09 4.37
C PRO A 93 18.27 -30.01 4.71
N SER A 94 18.92 -29.77 5.85
CA SER A 94 20.11 -30.50 6.29
C SER A 94 19.82 -31.93 6.78
N LYS A 95 18.55 -32.25 7.08
CA LYS A 95 18.15 -33.55 7.65
C LYS A 95 17.67 -34.50 6.56
N THR A 96 17.71 -35.80 6.86
CA THR A 96 17.20 -36.85 5.97
C THR A 96 15.68 -36.95 6.04
N ILE A 97 15.05 -37.55 5.03
CA ILE A 97 13.60 -37.79 5.03
C ILE A 97 13.22 -38.70 6.21
N ILE A 98 13.96 -39.79 6.41
CA ILE A 98 13.74 -40.73 7.51
C ILE A 98 13.80 -40.07 8.90
N HIS A 99 14.68 -39.08 9.09
CA HIS A 99 14.75 -38.33 10.34
C HIS A 99 13.43 -37.62 10.64
N TRP A 100 12.80 -37.02 9.62
CA TRP A 100 11.53 -36.32 9.77
C TRP A 100 10.35 -37.25 10.01
N LEU A 101 10.31 -38.40 9.32
CA LEU A 101 9.31 -39.45 9.57
C LEU A 101 9.36 -39.93 11.02
N GLN A 102 10.56 -40.24 11.52
CA GLN A 102 10.78 -40.68 12.90
C GLN A 102 10.46 -39.58 13.91
N LYS A 103 10.94 -38.35 13.69
CA LYS A 103 10.71 -37.20 14.60
C LYS A 103 9.22 -36.90 14.77
N LYS A 104 8.43 -37.05 13.71
CA LYS A 104 7.00 -36.76 13.71
C LYS A 104 6.12 -37.98 13.97
N ASN A 105 6.73 -39.14 14.16
CA ASN A 105 6.08 -40.43 14.38
C ASN A 105 5.07 -40.75 13.27
N LEU A 106 5.45 -40.46 12.02
CA LEU A 106 4.60 -40.64 10.84
C LEU A 106 4.80 -42.03 10.24
N PRO A 107 3.73 -42.67 9.76
CA PRO A 107 3.85 -43.93 9.03
C PRO A 107 4.58 -43.73 7.71
N LEU A 108 5.07 -44.83 7.12
CA LEU A 108 5.62 -44.77 5.77
C LEU A 108 4.54 -44.27 4.78
N PRO A 109 4.91 -43.40 3.83
CA PRO A 109 4.03 -42.95 2.75
C PRO A 109 3.28 -44.07 2.06
N SER A 110 1.98 -43.89 1.82
CA SER A 110 1.15 -44.81 1.03
C SER A 110 0.30 -44.06 0.01
N CYS A 111 -0.44 -44.80 -0.83
CA CYS A 111 -1.41 -44.21 -1.75
C CYS A 111 -2.52 -43.46 -0.99
N ASP A 112 -3.25 -42.60 -1.71
CA ASP A 112 -4.44 -41.85 -1.25
C ASP A 112 -4.16 -40.83 -0.12
N GLN A 113 -2.90 -40.41 0.01
CA GLN A 113 -2.41 -39.49 1.03
C GLN A 113 -1.53 -38.40 0.44
N ILE A 114 -1.58 -37.20 1.03
CA ILE A 114 -0.64 -36.13 0.76
C ILE A 114 0.42 -36.12 1.84
N HIS A 115 1.66 -35.95 1.41
CA HIS A 115 2.83 -36.10 2.27
C HIS A 115 3.55 -34.76 2.45
N VAL A 116 3.68 -33.99 1.38
CA VAL A 116 4.47 -32.74 1.39
C VAL A 116 3.64 -31.58 0.83
N LEU A 117 3.54 -30.52 1.61
CA LEU A 117 3.04 -29.23 1.15
C LEU A 117 4.23 -28.39 0.68
N VAL A 118 4.19 -28.01 -0.59
CA VAL A 118 5.23 -27.21 -1.24
C VAL A 118 4.76 -25.77 -1.28
N TYR A 119 5.38 -24.93 -0.44
CA TYR A 119 5.17 -23.50 -0.47
C TYR A 119 6.29 -22.85 -1.29
N MET A 120 5.91 -22.18 -2.37
CA MET A 120 6.79 -21.25 -3.05
C MET A 120 6.65 -19.90 -2.33
N PRO A 121 7.65 -19.45 -1.56
CA PRO A 121 7.62 -18.06 -1.13
C PRO A 121 7.59 -17.20 -2.39
N PRO A 122 6.83 -16.08 -2.36
CA PRO A 122 6.92 -15.14 -3.46
C PRO A 122 8.38 -14.80 -3.68
N LYS A 123 8.81 -14.69 -4.95
CA LYS A 123 10.17 -14.32 -5.32
C LYS A 123 10.61 -13.17 -4.42
N ARG A 124 11.46 -13.46 -3.43
CA ARG A 124 12.27 -12.43 -2.80
C ARG A 124 13.29 -12.05 -3.86
N ARG A 125 12.85 -11.25 -4.84
CA ARG A 125 13.78 -10.34 -5.48
C ARG A 125 14.33 -9.54 -4.31
N ARG A 126 15.59 -9.79 -3.98
CA ARG A 126 16.42 -8.77 -3.36
C ARG A 126 16.14 -7.56 -4.23
N LEU A 127 15.41 -6.57 -3.72
CA LEU A 127 15.00 -5.44 -4.54
C LEU A 127 16.30 -4.79 -5.01
N GLU A 128 16.71 -5.06 -6.25
CA GLU A 128 18.06 -4.72 -6.73
C GLU A 128 18.25 -3.19 -6.81
N ASN A 129 17.16 -2.44 -6.62
CA ASN A 129 17.09 -0.98 -6.59
C ASN A 129 16.40 -0.42 -5.33
N VAL A 130 16.52 -1.09 -4.17
CA VAL A 130 16.05 -0.48 -2.90
C VAL A 130 17.06 0.54 -2.42
N ASN A 131 16.58 1.76 -2.28
CA ASN A 131 17.33 2.86 -1.72
C ASN A 131 16.97 3.04 -0.24
N LYS A 132 17.96 3.43 0.56
CA LYS A 132 17.74 3.81 1.96
C LYS A 132 16.90 5.09 2.00
N LEU A 133 15.90 5.10 2.86
CA LEU A 133 15.14 6.30 3.22
C LEU A 133 15.82 6.98 4.40
N ALA A 134 15.94 8.30 4.37
CA ALA A 134 16.39 9.06 5.54
C ALA A 134 15.47 8.85 6.73
N ASP A 135 15.98 9.14 7.93
CA ASP A 135 15.16 9.10 9.14
C ASP A 135 14.09 10.17 9.07
N ILE A 136 12.83 9.72 9.01
CA ILE A 136 11.67 10.61 8.95
C ILE A 136 11.32 11.01 10.39
N PRO A 137 11.31 12.31 10.72
CA PRO A 137 10.82 12.75 12.02
C PRO A 137 9.33 12.45 12.13
N GLN A 138 8.90 11.98 13.31
CA GLN A 138 7.48 11.76 13.57
C GLN A 138 6.72 13.09 13.47
N ILE A 139 5.67 13.10 12.68
CA ILE A 139 4.90 14.32 12.41
C ILE A 139 3.87 14.54 13.51
N ASN A 140 3.86 15.72 14.14
CA ASN A 140 2.81 16.09 15.07
C ASN A 140 1.60 16.67 14.32
N ILE A 141 0.43 16.05 14.52
CA ILE A 141 -0.85 16.47 13.93
C ILE A 141 -1.88 16.93 14.98
N GLN A 142 -1.52 16.98 16.27
CA GLN A 142 -2.46 17.29 17.35
C GLN A 142 -2.55 18.81 17.58
N GLY A 143 -3.76 19.37 17.38
CA GLY A 143 -4.05 20.77 17.71
C GLY A 143 -3.29 21.80 16.86
N VAL A 144 -2.77 21.39 15.70
CA VAL A 144 -1.96 22.23 14.82
C VAL A 144 -2.79 22.82 13.68
N SER A 145 -2.53 24.08 13.35
CA SER A 145 -3.10 24.75 12.16
C SER A 145 -2.27 24.50 10.89
N TYR A 146 -0.98 24.17 11.05
CA TYR A 146 -0.07 23.88 9.95
C TYR A 146 0.80 22.67 10.27
N VAL A 147 1.11 21.88 9.25
CA VAL A 147 2.04 20.75 9.32
C VAL A 147 3.06 20.88 8.21
N THR A 148 4.34 20.74 8.54
CA THR A 148 5.41 20.70 7.54
C THR A 148 5.89 19.26 7.36
N LEU A 149 5.85 18.77 6.12
CA LEU A 149 6.36 17.47 5.72
C LEU A 149 7.75 17.64 5.08
N PRO A 150 8.75 16.83 5.50
CA PRO A 150 10.10 16.90 4.94
C PRO A 150 10.11 16.65 3.43
N GLY A 151 10.80 17.50 2.66
CA GLY A 151 10.82 17.44 1.20
C GLY A 151 11.29 16.09 0.65
N GLU A 152 12.24 15.42 1.32
CA GLU A 152 12.68 14.09 0.91
C GLU A 152 11.55 13.06 0.99
N LEU A 153 10.81 13.02 2.11
CA LEU A 153 9.66 12.13 2.27
C LEU A 153 8.62 12.41 1.19
N VAL A 154 8.29 13.68 1.00
CA VAL A 154 7.28 14.13 0.05
C VAL A 154 7.66 13.70 -1.37
N ALA A 155 8.92 13.91 -1.78
CA ALA A 155 9.43 13.49 -3.08
C ALA A 155 9.37 11.96 -3.27
N LYS A 156 9.77 11.17 -2.27
CA LYS A 156 9.71 9.69 -2.38
C LYS A 156 8.27 9.15 -2.40
N CYS A 157 7.33 9.89 -1.82
CA CYS A 157 5.91 9.58 -1.86
C CYS A 157 5.21 10.07 -3.15
N GLY A 158 5.94 10.57 -4.15
CA GLY A 158 5.39 11.02 -5.43
C GLY A 158 4.66 12.35 -5.37
N LEU A 159 4.85 13.12 -4.29
CA LEU A 159 4.32 14.47 -4.14
C LEU A 159 5.43 15.45 -4.54
N THR A 160 5.14 16.41 -5.42
CA THR A 160 6.18 17.28 -6.00
C THR A 160 6.07 18.76 -5.61
N PRO A 161 6.36 19.14 -4.37
CA PRO A 161 6.94 20.43 -4.06
C PRO A 161 8.48 20.33 -4.14
N GLY A 162 9.14 21.32 -4.72
CA GLY A 162 10.61 21.41 -4.75
C GLY A 162 11.21 21.74 -3.38
N GLY A 163 10.88 20.95 -2.34
CA GLY A 163 11.30 21.18 -0.95
C GLY A 163 10.25 20.72 0.07
N ASP A 164 10.35 21.22 1.31
CA ASP A 164 9.40 20.92 2.38
C ASP A 164 8.00 21.41 2.05
N LEU A 165 7.01 20.53 2.26
CA LEU A 165 5.60 20.82 2.00
C LEU A 165 4.93 21.32 3.27
N MET A 166 4.42 22.55 3.25
CA MET A 166 3.61 23.08 4.34
C MET A 166 2.12 22.88 4.02
N LEU A 167 1.42 22.14 4.87
CA LEU A 167 -0.01 21.85 4.77
C LEU A 167 -0.77 22.71 5.77
N TYR A 168 -1.65 23.58 5.28
CA TYR A 168 -2.66 24.21 6.12
C TYR A 168 -3.76 23.21 6.50
N CYS A 169 -3.98 23.04 7.80
CA CYS A 169 -4.83 22.01 8.40
C CYS A 169 -6.27 22.51 8.54
N ARG A 170 -6.91 22.86 7.42
CA ARG A 170 -8.30 23.32 7.40
C ARG A 170 -9.29 22.33 8.04
N PRO A 171 -10.52 22.73 8.38
CA PRO A 171 -11.50 21.87 9.08
C PRO A 171 -11.73 20.48 8.45
N GLN A 172 -11.69 20.36 7.12
CA GLN A 172 -11.82 19.05 6.44
C GLN A 172 -10.61 18.14 6.63
N VAL A 173 -9.40 18.67 6.80
CA VAL A 173 -8.18 17.89 7.11
C VAL A 173 -8.32 17.26 8.49
N HIS A 174 -8.76 18.04 9.49
CA HIS A 174 -9.06 17.50 10.82
C HIS A 174 -10.18 16.45 10.81
N LYS A 175 -11.23 16.65 9.99
CA LYS A 175 -12.28 15.62 9.79
C LYS A 175 -11.71 14.35 9.18
N LEU A 176 -10.80 14.45 8.21
CA LEU A 176 -10.12 13.30 7.63
C LEU A 176 -9.28 12.57 8.69
N TRP A 177 -8.47 13.28 9.48
CA TRP A 177 -7.65 12.65 10.52
C TRP A 177 -8.50 11.97 11.60
N ARG A 178 -9.67 12.52 11.95
CA ARG A 178 -10.63 11.84 12.82
C ARG A 178 -11.17 10.57 12.19
N PHE A 179 -11.58 10.61 10.92
CA PHE A 179 -12.02 9.41 10.20
C PHE A 179 -10.93 8.32 10.15
N LEU A 180 -9.69 8.71 9.85
CA LEU A 180 -8.56 7.76 9.82
C LEU A 180 -8.30 7.16 11.21
N ARG A 181 -8.39 7.95 12.28
CA ARG A 181 -8.20 7.46 13.65
C ARG A 181 -9.36 6.59 14.13
N ASP A 182 -10.56 7.13 14.11
CA ASP A 182 -11.71 6.57 14.82
C ASP A 182 -12.36 5.45 14.02
N ASP A 183 -12.35 5.54 12.69
CA ASP A 183 -12.95 4.53 11.83
C ASP A 183 -11.88 3.58 11.28
N VAL A 184 -10.86 4.09 10.60
CA VAL A 184 -9.86 3.20 9.99
C VAL A 184 -9.03 2.49 11.06
N ILE A 185 -8.31 3.20 11.93
CA ILE A 185 -7.46 2.57 12.96
C ILE A 185 -8.31 1.79 13.96
N VAL A 186 -9.25 2.44 14.65
CA VAL A 186 -9.98 1.84 15.78
C VAL A 186 -11.01 0.80 15.34
N LYS A 187 -11.89 1.09 14.37
CA LYS A 187 -12.91 0.14 13.92
C LYS A 187 -12.40 -0.86 12.88
N GLY A 188 -11.21 -0.65 12.32
CA GLY A 188 -10.64 -1.53 11.30
C GLY A 188 -11.36 -1.47 9.95
N ILE A 189 -12.10 -0.40 9.68
CA ILE A 189 -12.72 -0.22 8.37
C ILE A 189 -11.67 0.19 7.33
N ARG A 190 -11.93 -0.09 6.06
CA ARG A 190 -11.05 0.34 4.98
C ARG A 190 -11.47 1.73 4.52
N GLY A 191 -10.52 2.66 4.42
CA GLY A 191 -10.82 4.04 4.06
C GLY A 191 -10.68 4.31 2.57
N TRP A 192 -11.52 5.19 2.01
CA TRP A 192 -11.34 5.68 0.64
C TRP A 192 -11.57 7.19 0.52
N ILE A 193 -10.47 7.92 0.41
CA ILE A 193 -10.45 9.37 0.29
C ILE A 193 -10.69 9.77 -1.16
N LEU A 194 -11.75 10.54 -1.37
CA LEU A 194 -12.23 11.01 -2.67
C LEU A 194 -12.31 12.52 -2.69
N GLY A 195 -11.87 13.15 -3.78
CA GLY A 195 -11.97 14.60 -3.90
C GLY A 195 -11.38 15.14 -5.19
N PRO A 196 -11.71 16.38 -5.57
CA PRO A 196 -11.09 17.04 -6.72
C PRO A 196 -9.55 17.08 -6.61
N PRO A 197 -8.82 17.17 -7.73
CA PRO A 197 -7.39 17.43 -7.70
C PRO A 197 -7.05 18.75 -6.99
N GLY A 198 -5.89 18.81 -6.32
CA GLY A 198 -5.43 20.02 -5.62
C GLY A 198 -6.02 20.25 -4.22
N THR A 199 -6.99 19.45 -3.75
CA THR A 199 -7.65 19.67 -2.44
C THR A 199 -6.82 19.29 -1.21
N GLY A 200 -5.61 18.73 -1.41
CA GLY A 200 -4.71 18.35 -0.32
C GLY A 200 -4.87 16.91 0.21
N LYS A 201 -5.62 16.03 -0.48
CA LYS A 201 -5.88 14.64 -0.04
C LYS A 201 -4.62 13.86 0.33
N SER A 202 -3.68 13.76 -0.62
CA SER A 202 -2.47 12.95 -0.47
C SER A 202 -1.57 13.51 0.63
N ALA A 203 -1.38 14.84 0.68
CA ALA A 203 -0.63 15.50 1.75
C ALA A 203 -1.26 15.27 3.13
N SER A 204 -2.59 15.34 3.23
CA SER A 204 -3.32 15.12 4.49
C SER A 204 -3.29 13.66 4.94
N LEU A 205 -3.30 12.71 4.01
CA LEU A 205 -3.12 11.29 4.32
C LEU A 205 -1.69 11.01 4.75
N LEU A 206 -0.70 11.58 4.05
CA LEU A 206 0.71 11.40 4.35
C LEU A 206 1.07 11.96 5.73
N SER A 207 0.54 13.14 6.10
CA SER A 207 0.76 13.72 7.42
C SER A 207 0.19 12.85 8.54
N PHE A 208 -0.98 12.25 8.33
CA PHE A 208 -1.53 11.28 9.29
C PHE A 208 -0.67 10.03 9.37
N ALA A 209 -0.32 9.44 8.23
CA ALA A 209 0.46 8.20 8.19
C ALA A 209 1.83 8.40 8.86
N ALA A 210 2.52 9.51 8.57
CA ALA A 210 3.81 9.86 9.18
C ALA A 210 3.72 10.28 10.67
N SER A 211 2.50 10.41 11.22
CA SER A 211 2.29 10.65 12.66
C SER A 211 2.13 9.37 13.48
N LEU A 212 1.87 8.22 12.82
CA LEU A 212 1.66 6.95 13.49
C LEU A 212 2.92 6.50 14.24
N ASP A 213 2.72 5.80 15.35
CA ASP A 213 3.82 5.23 16.14
C ASP A 213 4.56 4.17 15.30
N PRO A 214 5.85 4.37 14.98
CA PRO A 214 6.62 3.40 14.21
C PRO A 214 6.87 2.09 14.96
N GLN A 215 6.67 2.04 16.28
CA GLN A 215 6.74 0.78 17.04
C GLN A 215 5.49 -0.09 16.86
N GLU A 216 4.36 0.52 16.50
CA GLU A 216 3.10 -0.18 16.28
C GLU A 216 2.84 -0.43 14.78
N TRP A 217 3.13 0.57 13.94
CA TRP A 217 2.75 0.60 12.53
C TRP A 217 3.95 0.70 11.60
N ASN A 218 4.10 -0.28 10.72
CA ASN A 218 4.86 -0.10 9.48
C ASN A 218 3.96 0.55 8.44
N VAL A 219 4.24 1.83 8.15
CA VAL A 219 3.56 2.56 7.09
C VAL A 219 4.15 2.18 5.74
N VAL A 220 3.29 1.73 4.83
CA VAL A 220 3.65 1.45 3.43
C VAL A 220 2.88 2.39 2.53
N TRP A 221 3.59 3.32 1.91
CA TRP A 221 3.03 4.26 0.94
C TRP A 221 3.30 3.77 -0.47
N ILE A 222 2.27 3.75 -1.31
CA ILE A 222 2.39 3.42 -2.72
C ILE A 222 1.71 4.54 -3.51
N HIS A 223 2.50 5.25 -4.30
CA HIS A 223 1.99 6.27 -5.21
C HIS A 223 1.87 5.67 -6.61
N LEU A 224 0.66 5.64 -7.13
CA LEU A 224 0.34 5.12 -8.45
C LEU A 224 0.35 6.26 -9.47
N ASP A 225 1.33 6.24 -10.38
CA ASP A 225 1.47 7.25 -11.43
C ASP A 225 1.68 6.60 -12.81
N GLU A 226 1.36 7.35 -13.85
CA GLU A 226 1.55 6.95 -15.25
C GLU A 226 3.05 6.84 -15.61
N LYS A 227 3.91 7.60 -14.93
CA LYS A 227 5.38 7.59 -15.13
C LYS A 227 6.10 6.45 -14.40
N GLY A 228 5.40 5.75 -13.52
CA GLY A 228 5.97 4.70 -12.67
C GLY A 228 5.45 4.78 -11.25
N ASP A 229 5.20 3.62 -10.66
CA ASP A 229 4.72 3.52 -9.29
C ASP A 229 5.89 3.67 -8.32
N LEU A 230 5.68 4.44 -7.24
CA LEU A 230 6.67 4.59 -6.18
C LEU A 230 6.19 3.86 -4.94
N CYS A 231 7.09 3.15 -4.26
CA CYS A 231 6.80 2.53 -2.97
C CYS A 231 7.80 3.02 -1.92
N VAL A 232 7.28 3.34 -0.74
CA VAL A 232 8.03 3.70 0.46
C VAL A 232 7.54 2.81 1.60
N SER A 233 8.45 2.17 2.31
CA SER A 233 8.18 1.54 3.61
C SER A 233 8.93 2.31 4.68
N MET A 234 8.18 2.95 5.57
CA MET A 234 8.74 3.78 6.64
C MET A 234 9.37 2.90 7.72
N GLY A 235 8.75 1.76 8.07
CA GLY A 235 9.28 0.84 9.07
C GLY A 235 10.60 0.19 8.63
N SER A 236 10.71 -0.24 7.37
CA SER A 236 11.99 -0.76 6.85
C SER A 236 12.96 0.33 6.40
N LYS A 237 12.55 1.60 6.39
CA LYS A 237 13.32 2.76 5.91
C LYS A 237 13.83 2.56 4.48
N GLN A 238 12.94 2.15 3.58
CA GLN A 238 13.27 1.83 2.20
C GLN A 238 12.31 2.51 1.23
N HIS A 239 12.81 2.81 0.04
CA HIS A 239 12.00 3.23 -1.09
C HIS A 239 12.52 2.67 -2.41
N TRP A 240 11.62 2.46 -3.37
CA TRP A 240 11.95 1.95 -4.70
C TRP A 240 10.83 2.29 -5.70
N MET A 241 11.14 2.16 -7.00
CA MET A 241 10.13 2.17 -8.06
C MET A 241 9.58 0.75 -8.26
N VAL A 242 8.27 0.62 -8.39
CA VAL A 242 7.62 -0.67 -8.66
C VAL A 242 7.57 -0.87 -10.17
N ASP A 243 8.52 -1.66 -10.68
CA ASP A 243 8.65 -1.95 -12.11
C ASP A 243 7.49 -2.81 -12.66
N ASP A 244 6.94 -3.69 -11.82
CA ASP A 244 5.85 -4.61 -12.20
C ASP A 244 4.88 -4.85 -11.04
N ARG A 245 3.63 -4.37 -11.21
CA ARG A 245 2.54 -4.50 -10.24
C ARG A 245 2.10 -5.94 -10.01
N SER A 246 2.32 -6.86 -10.96
CA SER A 246 1.88 -8.26 -10.85
C SER A 246 2.75 -9.06 -9.89
N THR A 247 4.02 -8.69 -9.78
CA THR A 247 5.01 -9.33 -8.92
C THR A 247 5.28 -8.57 -7.62
N PHE A 248 4.71 -7.36 -7.46
CA PHE A 248 4.80 -6.58 -6.22
C PHE A 248 4.37 -7.42 -5.01
N GLU A 249 5.14 -7.37 -3.93
CA GLU A 249 4.81 -7.94 -2.62
C GLU A 249 4.88 -6.84 -1.56
N LEU A 250 4.00 -6.93 -0.58
CA LEU A 250 3.93 -5.94 0.50
C LEU A 250 5.14 -6.10 1.45
N PRO A 251 5.92 -5.04 1.72
CA PRO A 251 7.05 -5.11 2.63
C PRO A 251 6.56 -5.28 4.07
N ARG A 252 6.54 -6.51 4.56
CA ARG A 252 6.15 -6.84 5.94
C ARG A 252 7.37 -6.86 6.86
N VAL A 253 7.21 -6.27 8.04
CA VAL A 253 8.12 -6.42 9.18
C VAL A 253 7.38 -7.27 10.22
N SER A 254 7.97 -8.39 10.66
CA SER A 254 7.24 -9.49 11.33
C SER A 254 6.57 -9.13 12.66
N SER A 255 6.94 -8.01 13.29
CA SER A 255 6.41 -7.55 14.58
C SER A 255 5.36 -6.45 14.47
N GLU A 256 5.16 -5.85 13.30
CA GLU A 256 4.43 -4.58 13.15
C GLU A 256 3.12 -4.76 12.35
N LYS A 257 2.09 -3.97 12.72
CA LYS A 257 0.86 -3.86 11.93
C LYS A 257 1.15 -3.04 10.67
N LEU A 258 0.44 -3.28 9.57
CA LEU A 258 0.61 -2.46 8.37
C LEU A 258 -0.44 -1.35 8.30
N PHE A 259 0.02 -0.15 7.97
CA PHE A 259 -0.84 0.93 7.49
C PHE A 259 -0.50 1.22 6.04
N VAL A 260 -1.33 0.72 5.13
CA VAL A 260 -1.10 0.81 3.68
C VAL A 260 -1.88 1.98 3.09
N CYS A 261 -1.16 2.88 2.42
CA CYS A 261 -1.70 3.97 1.64
C CYS A 261 -1.53 3.68 0.15
N LEU A 262 -2.64 3.58 -0.59
CA LEU A 262 -2.67 3.54 -2.05
C LEU A 262 -3.07 4.92 -2.58
N ASP A 263 -2.07 5.76 -2.84
CA ASP A 263 -2.25 7.11 -3.38
C ASP A 263 -2.24 7.11 -4.92
N GLY A 264 -2.96 8.06 -5.51
CA GLY A 264 -3.06 8.16 -6.98
C GLY A 264 -3.97 7.10 -7.62
N TYR A 265 -4.79 6.38 -6.85
CA TYR A 265 -5.65 5.32 -7.37
C TYR A 265 -6.59 5.84 -8.46
N ARG A 266 -6.67 5.10 -9.57
CA ARG A 266 -7.56 5.37 -10.71
C ARG A 266 -8.38 4.12 -11.02
N LYS A 267 -9.60 4.32 -11.54
CA LYS A 267 -10.44 3.21 -12.00
C LYS A 267 -9.95 2.71 -13.35
N CYS A 268 -8.99 1.79 -13.31
CA CYS A 268 -8.49 1.03 -14.45
C CYS A 268 -8.18 -0.41 -14.03
N ASP A 269 -8.01 -1.30 -15.00
CA ASP A 269 -7.84 -2.74 -14.73
C ASP A 269 -6.58 -3.02 -13.90
N ALA A 270 -5.48 -2.33 -14.19
CA ALA A 270 -4.21 -2.51 -13.48
C ALA A 270 -4.34 -2.19 -11.97
N HIS A 271 -4.93 -1.05 -11.62
CA HIS A 271 -5.12 -0.67 -10.22
C HIS A 271 -6.18 -1.52 -9.51
N THR A 272 -7.23 -1.93 -10.24
CA THR A 272 -8.27 -2.81 -9.70
C THR A 272 -7.69 -4.20 -9.39
N ALA A 273 -6.85 -4.74 -10.27
CA ALA A 273 -6.15 -6.00 -10.05
C ALA A 273 -5.20 -5.91 -8.84
N LEU A 274 -4.44 -4.80 -8.74
CA LEU A 274 -3.58 -4.56 -7.58
C LEU A 274 -4.41 -4.52 -6.28
N LEU A 275 -5.47 -3.71 -6.22
CA LEU A 275 -6.35 -3.63 -5.06
C LEU A 275 -6.93 -5.00 -4.67
N ARG A 276 -7.34 -5.82 -5.65
CA ARG A 276 -7.80 -7.19 -5.38
C ARG A 276 -6.73 -8.04 -4.71
N ARG A 277 -5.47 -7.95 -5.16
CA ARG A 277 -4.33 -8.64 -4.50
C ARG A 277 -4.17 -8.15 -3.07
N PHE A 278 -4.31 -6.86 -2.80
CA PHE A 278 -4.27 -6.33 -1.43
C PHE A 278 -5.35 -6.94 -0.55
N LEU A 279 -6.60 -6.92 -1.01
CA LEU A 279 -7.75 -7.39 -0.24
C LEU A 279 -7.75 -8.90 0.02
N VAL A 280 -7.26 -9.71 -0.93
CA VAL A 280 -7.31 -11.17 -0.85
C VAL A 280 -6.03 -11.76 -0.25
N ARG A 281 -4.87 -11.15 -0.50
CA ARG A 281 -3.57 -11.75 -0.20
C ARG A 281 -2.72 -10.94 0.78
N PHE A 282 -2.77 -9.61 0.74
CA PHE A 282 -1.81 -8.80 1.49
C PHE A 282 -2.32 -8.18 2.76
N ILE A 283 -3.61 -8.00 2.98
CA ILE A 283 -4.13 -7.31 4.18
C ILE A 283 -4.77 -8.33 5.11
N THR A 284 -4.34 -8.35 6.37
CA THR A 284 -4.97 -9.13 7.46
C THR A 284 -5.90 -8.24 8.28
N GLU A 285 -6.64 -8.82 9.23
CA GLU A 285 -7.55 -8.08 10.12
C GLU A 285 -6.84 -7.03 11.00
N LYS A 286 -5.54 -7.24 11.27
CA LYS A 286 -4.71 -6.33 12.08
C LYS A 286 -4.18 -5.15 11.26
N ASP A 287 -4.21 -5.26 9.92
CA ASP A 287 -3.68 -4.26 9.01
C ASP A 287 -4.76 -3.24 8.63
N ARG A 288 -4.33 -2.11 8.06
CA ARG A 288 -5.19 -1.01 7.63
C ARG A 288 -4.89 -0.65 6.19
N LEU A 289 -5.95 -0.36 5.43
CA LEU A 289 -5.86 0.00 4.02
C LEU A 289 -6.64 1.29 3.77
N VAL A 290 -5.96 2.26 3.18
CA VAL A 290 -6.55 3.52 2.76
C VAL A 290 -6.25 3.75 1.28
N LEU A 291 -7.31 4.00 0.51
CA LEU A 291 -7.24 4.42 -0.88
C LEU A 291 -7.36 5.94 -0.96
N CYS A 292 -6.58 6.58 -1.81
CA CYS A 292 -6.70 7.99 -2.13
C CYS A 292 -6.79 8.18 -3.65
N SER A 293 -7.85 8.85 -4.11
CA SER A 293 -8.10 9.01 -5.55
C SER A 293 -8.79 10.33 -5.89
N PRO A 294 -8.68 10.81 -7.15
CA PRO A 294 -9.55 11.87 -7.63
C PRO A 294 -11.02 11.44 -7.62
N MET A 295 -11.93 12.41 -7.54
CA MET A 295 -13.39 12.16 -7.54
C MET A 295 -13.86 11.30 -8.74
N SER A 296 -13.21 11.46 -9.90
CA SER A 296 -13.51 10.73 -11.14
C SER A 296 -13.28 9.22 -11.02
N ALA A 297 -12.38 8.76 -10.14
CA ALA A 297 -12.12 7.34 -9.93
C ALA A 297 -13.31 6.59 -9.31
N ARG A 298 -14.33 7.31 -8.82
CA ARG A 298 -15.57 6.70 -8.37
C ARG A 298 -16.37 6.10 -9.54
N GLY A 299 -16.50 6.82 -10.65
CA GLY A 299 -17.39 6.48 -11.77
C GLY A 299 -18.88 6.36 -11.36
N LYS A 300 -19.75 5.93 -12.30
CA LYS A 300 -21.07 5.37 -11.95
C LYS A 300 -20.83 4.00 -11.32
N ARG A 301 -20.79 3.89 -9.99
CA ARG A 301 -20.71 2.59 -9.30
C ARG A 301 -22.11 2.11 -8.97
N ASP A 302 -22.34 0.84 -9.27
CA ASP A 302 -23.38 0.04 -8.65
C ASP A 302 -23.10 -0.07 -7.15
N VAL A 303 -24.12 0.18 -6.36
CA VAL A 303 -24.06 0.23 -4.89
C VAL A 303 -23.60 -1.13 -4.31
N GLU A 304 -23.79 -2.23 -5.04
CA GLU A 304 -23.48 -3.60 -4.61
C GLU A 304 -22.00 -3.93 -4.49
N SER A 305 -21.11 -3.32 -5.29
CA SER A 305 -19.67 -3.67 -5.28
C SER A 305 -18.92 -3.13 -4.05
N ASN A 306 -19.43 -2.08 -3.40
CA ASN A 306 -18.80 -1.52 -2.19
C ASN A 306 -19.15 -2.33 -0.93
N THR A 307 -20.31 -2.99 -0.91
CA THR A 307 -20.78 -3.83 0.20
C THR A 307 -19.87 -5.04 0.45
N ILE A 308 -19.21 -5.54 -0.60
CA ILE A 308 -18.35 -6.73 -0.55
C ILE A 308 -16.95 -6.42 0.02
N ALA A 309 -16.44 -5.18 -0.13
CA ALA A 309 -15.09 -4.81 0.29
C ALA A 309 -15.00 -4.05 1.63
N ARG A 310 -16.13 -3.62 2.23
CA ARG A 310 -16.19 -2.79 3.46
C ARG A 310 -15.28 -1.55 3.37
N ILE A 311 -15.29 -0.88 2.22
CA ILE A 311 -14.52 0.35 1.98
C ILE A 311 -15.45 1.56 2.12
N GLU A 312 -15.22 2.38 3.14
CA GLU A 312 -16.02 3.57 3.41
C GLU A 312 -15.41 4.82 2.77
N PRO A 313 -16.21 5.61 2.04
CA PRO A 313 -15.73 6.82 1.40
C PRO A 313 -15.63 8.00 2.38
N PHE A 314 -14.54 8.75 2.30
CA PHE A 314 -14.40 10.08 2.86
C PHE A 314 -14.29 11.11 1.74
N PHE A 315 -15.18 12.09 1.71
CA PHE A 315 -15.18 13.14 0.69
C PHE A 315 -14.44 14.38 1.17
N MET A 316 -13.41 14.77 0.42
CA MET A 316 -12.66 16.01 0.61
C MET A 316 -12.98 16.98 -0.55
N TYR A 317 -13.62 18.09 -0.21
CA TYR A 317 -14.11 19.08 -1.17
C TYR A 317 -13.09 20.17 -1.46
N SER A 318 -13.40 21.07 -2.40
CA SER A 318 -12.57 22.26 -2.63
C SER A 318 -12.50 23.16 -1.39
N TRP A 319 -11.52 24.05 -1.36
CA TRP A 319 -11.33 25.04 -0.31
C TRP A 319 -12.33 26.18 -0.48
N THR A 320 -12.86 26.69 0.62
CA THR A 320 -13.63 27.93 0.62
C THR A 320 -12.69 29.13 0.56
N LEU A 321 -13.21 30.29 0.14
CA LEU A 321 -12.44 31.53 0.17
C LEU A 321 -11.95 31.85 1.58
N ASP A 322 -12.79 31.68 2.60
CA ASP A 322 -12.40 31.87 4.01
C ASP A 322 -11.26 30.94 4.44
N GLU A 323 -11.26 29.68 3.99
CA GLU A 323 -10.16 28.74 4.25
C GLU A 323 -8.85 29.21 3.58
N TYR A 324 -8.91 29.81 2.38
CA TYR A 324 -7.73 30.40 1.76
C TYR A 324 -7.24 31.64 2.54
N ILE A 325 -8.15 32.52 2.95
CA ILE A 325 -7.83 33.73 3.74
C ILE A 325 -7.14 33.34 5.04
N GLU A 326 -7.68 32.34 5.75
CA GLU A 326 -7.08 31.83 6.97
C GLU A 326 -5.70 31.19 6.70
N ALA A 327 -5.55 30.40 5.64
CA ALA A 327 -4.28 29.78 5.27
C ALA A 327 -3.17 30.80 4.99
N VAL A 328 -3.49 31.88 4.28
CA VAL A 328 -2.49 32.90 3.96
C VAL A 328 -2.22 33.84 5.14
N SER A 329 -3.00 33.82 6.23
CA SER A 329 -2.72 34.65 7.40
C SER A 329 -1.36 34.34 8.04
N ASP A 330 -0.86 33.11 7.88
CA ASP A 330 0.51 32.75 8.23
C ASP A 330 1.49 33.21 7.16
N GLN A 331 2.48 34.01 7.56
CA GLN A 331 3.44 34.58 6.63
C GLN A 331 4.33 33.51 5.97
N THR A 332 4.72 32.47 6.71
CA THR A 332 5.56 31.39 6.16
C THR A 332 4.83 30.60 5.09
N PHE A 333 3.54 30.33 5.30
CA PHE A 333 2.69 29.71 4.31
C PHE A 333 2.51 30.63 3.09
N TYR A 334 2.20 31.91 3.32
CA TYR A 334 2.02 32.90 2.27
C TYR A 334 3.26 33.04 1.38
N ASP A 335 4.45 33.16 1.95
CA ASP A 335 5.71 33.30 1.21
C ASP A 335 5.93 32.14 0.23
N LYS A 336 5.44 30.93 0.55
CA LYS A 336 5.52 29.76 -0.34
C LYS A 336 4.54 29.78 -1.51
N VAL A 337 3.43 30.51 -1.38
CA VAL A 337 2.33 30.50 -2.36
C VAL A 337 2.08 31.84 -3.02
N ALA A 338 2.74 32.92 -2.58
CA ALA A 338 2.55 34.27 -3.08
C ALA A 338 2.65 34.36 -4.60
N VAL A 339 3.65 33.69 -5.19
CA VAL A 339 3.86 33.65 -6.66
C VAL A 339 2.70 32.99 -7.42
N MET A 340 1.93 32.10 -6.77
CA MET A 340 0.78 31.45 -7.39
C MET A 340 -0.48 32.34 -7.36
N LEU A 341 -0.51 33.30 -6.41
CA LEU A 341 -1.61 34.24 -6.25
C LEU A 341 -1.45 35.48 -7.13
N ASP A 342 -0.26 35.68 -7.69
CA ASP A 342 -0.03 36.72 -8.68
C ASP A 342 -0.86 36.41 -9.93
N ALA A 343 -1.87 37.24 -10.16
CA ALA A 343 -2.77 37.17 -11.30
C ALA A 343 -2.53 38.34 -12.26
N THR A 344 -1.35 38.98 -12.20
CA THR A 344 -0.96 40.02 -13.16
C THR A 344 -0.77 39.39 -14.53
N TYR A 345 -1.84 39.40 -15.34
CA TYR A 345 -1.75 39.00 -16.73
C TYR A 345 -1.34 40.20 -17.58
N ASP A 346 -0.15 40.10 -18.16
CA ASP A 346 0.45 41.07 -19.11
C ASP A 346 -0.35 41.23 -20.43
N TRP A 347 -1.50 40.56 -20.57
CA TRP A 347 -2.37 40.58 -21.75
C TRP A 347 -3.81 40.96 -21.42
N ASP A 348 -4.06 41.66 -20.32
CA ASP A 348 -5.38 42.24 -20.08
C ASP A 348 -5.70 43.28 -21.18
N VAL A 349 -6.25 42.78 -22.29
CA VAL A 349 -6.69 43.54 -23.47
C VAL A 349 -7.97 44.34 -23.21
N ASN A 350 -8.47 44.30 -21.98
CA ASN A 350 -9.49 45.21 -21.45
C ASN A 350 -8.87 46.34 -20.63
N GLY A 351 -7.57 46.60 -20.76
CA GLY A 351 -6.96 47.88 -20.41
C GLY A 351 -7.48 48.99 -21.31
N ASP A 352 -8.78 49.28 -21.24
CA ASP A 352 -9.25 50.64 -21.43
C ASP A 352 -8.56 51.44 -20.33
N GLY A 353 -7.57 52.23 -20.74
CA GLY A 353 -6.67 52.98 -19.88
C GLY A 353 -7.42 54.04 -19.06
N ASP A 354 -8.04 53.61 -17.98
CA ASP A 354 -8.31 54.47 -16.84
C ASP A 354 -7.08 54.42 -15.94
N ASP A 355 -6.23 55.45 -16.08
CA ASP A 355 -5.06 55.77 -15.25
C ASP A 355 -5.38 55.90 -13.72
N ASP A 356 -6.61 55.60 -13.29
CA ASP A 356 -7.09 55.70 -11.90
C ASP A 356 -6.84 54.42 -11.07
N ASP A 357 -6.66 53.24 -11.69
CA ASP A 357 -6.46 51.97 -10.95
C ASP A 357 -5.04 51.88 -10.32
N ASP A 358 -4.09 52.63 -10.87
CA ASP A 358 -2.70 52.74 -10.40
C ASP A 358 -2.52 53.68 -9.18
N GLU A 359 -3.49 54.55 -8.91
CA GLU A 359 -3.49 55.42 -7.71
C GLU A 359 -4.17 54.73 -6.52
N TYR A 360 -5.24 53.96 -6.75
CA TYR A 360 -5.92 53.18 -5.70
C TYR A 360 -5.07 52.00 -5.20
N THR A 361 -4.35 51.31 -6.08
CA THR A 361 -3.44 50.20 -5.70
C THR A 361 -2.25 50.65 -4.85
N LYS A 362 -1.72 51.87 -5.05
CA LYS A 362 -0.60 52.44 -4.30
C LYS A 362 -0.93 52.84 -2.86
N THR A 363 -2.22 52.98 -2.53
CA THR A 363 -2.67 53.40 -1.18
C THR A 363 -3.12 52.24 -0.29
N LEU A 364 -3.27 51.03 -0.83
CA LEU A 364 -3.63 49.83 -0.07
C LEU A 364 -2.47 49.37 0.82
N SER A 365 -2.79 48.94 2.03
CA SER A 365 -1.85 48.21 2.89
C SER A 365 -1.41 46.89 2.25
N GLN A 366 -0.27 46.36 2.69
CA GLN A 366 0.23 45.06 2.20
C GLN A 366 -0.78 43.92 2.43
N GLU A 367 -1.53 43.95 3.54
CA GLU A 367 -2.58 42.96 3.82
C GLU A 367 -3.76 43.07 2.86
N GLU A 368 -4.20 44.30 2.53
CA GLU A 368 -5.29 44.51 1.57
C GLU A 368 -4.88 44.11 0.15
N GLN A 369 -3.64 44.39 -0.26
CA GLN A 369 -3.10 43.94 -1.56
C GLN A 369 -3.07 42.41 -1.64
N LYS A 370 -2.59 41.75 -0.59
CA LYS A 370 -2.56 40.28 -0.46
C LYS A 370 -3.95 39.67 -0.57
N LEU A 371 -4.93 40.22 0.15
CA LEU A 371 -6.32 39.75 0.07
C LEU A 371 -6.91 40.00 -1.32
N ARG A 372 -6.67 41.17 -1.93
CA ARG A 372 -7.13 41.47 -3.30
C ARG A 372 -6.63 40.44 -4.31
N LEU A 373 -5.32 40.13 -4.31
CA LEU A 373 -4.73 39.12 -5.20
C LEU A 373 -5.34 37.74 -4.98
N LEU A 374 -5.52 37.33 -3.73
CA LEU A 374 -6.17 36.06 -3.40
C LEU A 374 -7.61 36.00 -3.93
N HIS A 375 -8.39 37.06 -3.73
CA HIS A 375 -9.77 37.14 -4.20
C HIS A 375 -9.84 37.05 -5.74
N LEU A 376 -8.97 37.75 -6.45
CA LEU A 376 -8.87 37.68 -7.92
C LEU A 376 -8.52 36.26 -8.38
N LYS A 377 -7.47 35.65 -7.80
CA LYS A 377 -7.08 34.27 -8.14
C LYS A 377 -8.22 33.28 -7.88
N PHE A 378 -8.91 33.40 -6.75
CA PHE A 378 -10.05 32.55 -6.41
C PHE A 378 -11.20 32.68 -7.41
N TYR A 379 -11.48 33.91 -7.86
CA TYR A 379 -12.47 34.20 -8.88
C TYR A 379 -12.09 33.56 -10.23
N TYR A 380 -10.88 33.82 -10.74
CA TYR A 380 -10.42 33.26 -12.03
C TYR A 380 -10.28 31.73 -12.00
N ALA A 381 -9.88 31.16 -10.87
CA ALA A 381 -9.83 29.72 -10.68
C ALA A 381 -11.22 29.07 -10.60
N GLY A 382 -12.30 29.86 -10.45
CA GLY A 382 -13.67 29.36 -10.27
C GLY A 382 -13.83 28.46 -9.04
N GLY A 383 -13.04 28.70 -7.98
CA GLY A 383 -12.99 27.85 -6.79
C GLY A 383 -12.30 26.48 -7.00
N SER A 384 -11.65 26.25 -8.15
CA SER A 384 -10.87 25.03 -8.41
C SER A 384 -9.56 25.04 -7.62
N CYS A 385 -9.41 24.14 -6.66
CA CYS A 385 -8.15 23.99 -5.93
C CYS A 385 -6.96 23.68 -6.82
N ARG A 386 -7.16 22.99 -7.95
CA ARG A 386 -6.05 22.75 -8.88
C ARG A 386 -5.50 24.05 -9.45
N PHE A 387 -6.36 24.99 -9.83
CA PHE A 387 -5.95 26.25 -10.46
C PHE A 387 -5.50 27.31 -9.46
N MET A 388 -5.85 27.16 -8.18
CA MET A 388 -5.32 28.03 -7.11
C MET A 388 -3.83 27.85 -6.86
N TRP A 389 -3.26 26.69 -7.20
CA TRP A 389 -1.87 26.33 -6.91
C TRP A 389 -1.01 26.15 -8.16
N ILE A 390 -1.47 26.64 -9.30
CA ILE A 390 -0.71 26.69 -10.55
C ILE A 390 -0.36 28.16 -10.78
N VAL A 391 0.91 28.41 -11.12
CA VAL A 391 1.39 29.72 -11.58
C VAL A 391 0.73 30.03 -12.91
#